data_AF-A0A852H807-F1
#
_entry.id   AF-A0A852H807-F1
#
_cell.length_a   1.000
_cell.length_b   1.000
_cell.length_c   1.000
_cell.angle_alpha   90.00
_cell.angle_beta   90.00
_cell.angle_gamma   90.00
#
_symmetry.space_group_name_H-M   'P 1'
#
loop_
_entity.id
_entity.type
_entity.pdbx_description
1 polymer ?
#
loop_
_entity_poly.entity_id
_entity_poly.type
_entity_poly.pdbx_seq_one_letter_code
_entity_poly.pdbx_strand_id
1 'polypeptide(L)'
;VLSGHEGPISSLSFNPMKSVLASASWDKTVKLWDMLDSWRTKETLILNSDVLVVAFRPDGKELAVASLNGQITFWDHENAVQTGSIEGRHDLQMGRKELDKITAKQAAKGKSFTTLCYSADGQSILAGGLSKFVCIYNVKEQILMKKFEISCNFSLDAMEVCDHSSQFFFHFPSLPPRLRFCNEESSVYHYSSVSILENPAVCLNIVTFLLGRSWAATTTEGLLIYSLDSGLIFDPFELDIDITPSNIHKTLHQKEYTKAIIMAFKLNEKKLIQEVIEAVPSNE
;
A
#
# COMPACT_ATOMS: atom_id res chain seq x y z
N VAL A 1 -13.79 29.73 2.64
CA VAL A 1 -13.04 29.18 1.50
C VAL A 1 -11.59 29.08 1.92
N LEU A 2 -10.98 27.89 1.82
CA LEU A 2 -9.54 27.71 2.08
C LEU A 2 -8.81 28.03 0.78
N SER A 3 -8.04 29.10 0.76
CA SER A 3 -7.23 29.53 -0.38
C SER A 3 -5.79 29.74 0.04
N GLY A 4 -4.84 29.38 -0.83
CA GLY A 4 -3.42 29.54 -0.53
C GLY A 4 -2.50 28.62 -1.31
N HIS A 5 -3.02 27.53 -1.89
CA HIS A 5 -2.26 26.73 -2.86
C HIS A 5 -2.22 27.42 -4.22
N GLU A 6 -1.07 27.33 -4.88
CA GLU A 6 -0.85 27.89 -6.22
C GLU A 6 -1.09 26.85 -7.33
N GLY A 7 -1.26 25.59 -6.94
CA GLY A 7 -1.52 24.46 -7.83
C GLY A 7 -2.72 23.62 -7.42
N PRO A 8 -3.12 22.66 -8.27
CA PRO A 8 -4.16 21.69 -7.95
C PRO A 8 -3.84 20.92 -6.66
N ILE A 9 -4.83 20.85 -5.78
CA ILE A 9 -4.76 20.03 -4.57
C ILE A 9 -4.94 18.58 -4.99
N SER A 10 -3.96 17.74 -4.69
CA SER A 10 -3.95 16.33 -5.08
C SER A 10 -4.51 15.41 -4.01
N SER A 11 -4.36 15.78 -2.73
CA SER A 11 -4.74 14.94 -1.59
C SER A 11 -5.00 15.76 -0.34
N LEU A 12 -5.88 15.22 0.52
CA LEU A 12 -6.28 15.79 1.80
C LEU A 12 -6.27 14.67 2.84
N SER A 13 -5.77 14.96 4.04
CA SER A 13 -5.78 14.01 5.16
C SER A 13 -6.03 14.74 6.46
N PHE A 14 -6.98 14.26 7.27
CA PHE A 14 -7.23 14.78 8.60
C PHE A 14 -6.37 14.03 9.62
N ASN A 15 -5.85 14.78 10.59
CA ASN A 15 -5.20 14.17 11.74
C ASN A 15 -6.27 13.46 12.60
N PRO A 16 -6.10 12.17 12.92
CA PRO A 16 -7.10 11.40 13.66
C PRO A 16 -7.22 11.82 15.14
N MET A 17 -6.18 12.44 15.71
CA MET A 17 -6.11 12.79 17.14
C MET A 17 -6.27 14.29 17.39
N LYS A 18 -5.78 15.13 16.48
CA LYS A 18 -5.83 16.59 16.58
C LYS A 18 -6.69 17.17 15.48
N SER A 19 -7.24 18.36 15.70
CA SER A 19 -8.08 19.07 14.72
C SER A 19 -7.24 19.76 13.63
N VAL A 20 -6.33 19.04 12.99
CA VAL A 20 -5.45 19.53 11.92
C VAL A 20 -5.80 18.84 10.60
N LEU A 21 -5.92 19.62 9.53
CA LEU A 21 -6.05 19.12 8.16
C LEU A 21 -4.73 19.34 7.43
N ALA A 22 -4.22 18.32 6.74
CA ALA A 22 -3.12 18.45 5.80
C ALA A 22 -3.67 18.47 4.37
N SER A 23 -3.24 19.44 3.56
CA SER A 23 -3.52 19.48 2.13
C SER A 23 -2.23 19.45 1.33
N ALA A 24 -2.18 18.58 0.33
CA ALA A 24 -1.07 18.44 -0.59
C ALA A 24 -1.41 19.01 -1.96
N SER A 25 -0.42 19.63 -2.60
CA SER A 25 -0.59 20.23 -3.92
C SER A 25 0.60 19.98 -4.82
N TRP A 26 0.34 20.13 -6.12
CA TRP A 26 1.37 20.12 -7.16
C TRP A 26 2.21 21.39 -7.18
N ASP A 27 1.90 22.38 -6.33
CA ASP A 27 2.79 23.52 -6.05
C ASP A 27 4.02 23.15 -5.20
N LYS A 28 4.24 21.86 -4.94
CA LYS A 28 5.34 21.30 -4.13
C LYS A 28 5.24 21.65 -2.65
N THR A 29 4.05 22.02 -2.19
CA THR A 29 3.81 22.32 -0.78
C THR A 29 2.75 21.41 -0.18
N VAL A 30 2.90 21.16 1.12
CA VAL A 30 1.84 20.64 1.98
C VAL A 30 1.49 21.72 2.99
N LYS A 31 0.23 22.12 3.05
CA LYS A 31 -0.26 23.10 4.02
C LYS A 31 -0.98 22.39 5.16
N LEU A 32 -0.68 22.80 6.37
CA LEU A 32 -1.37 22.36 7.59
C LEU A 32 -2.36 23.44 8.00
N TRP A 33 -3.62 23.07 8.17
CA TRP A 33 -4.72 23.94 8.53
C TRP A 33 -5.21 23.57 9.92
N ASP A 34 -5.29 24.56 10.81
CA ASP A 34 -5.89 24.38 12.12
C ASP A 34 -7.41 24.59 12.01
N MET A 35 -8.20 23.53 12.24
CA MET A 35 -9.66 23.62 12.14
C MET A 35 -10.28 24.42 13.29
N LEU A 36 -9.61 24.51 14.44
CA LEU A 36 -10.13 25.21 15.61
C LEU A 36 -9.87 26.71 15.53
N ASP A 37 -8.72 27.13 14.98
CA ASP A 37 -8.40 28.55 14.80
C ASP A 37 -8.88 29.09 13.44
N SER A 38 -10.20 29.02 13.20
CA SER A 38 -10.85 29.59 12.01
C SER A 38 -10.27 29.12 10.67
N TRP A 39 -9.74 27.89 10.61
CA TRP A 39 -9.09 27.34 9.42
C TRP A 39 -7.88 28.13 8.92
N ARG A 40 -7.13 28.74 9.85
CA ARG A 40 -5.87 29.40 9.49
C ARG A 40 -4.80 28.38 9.13
N THR A 41 -3.94 28.77 8.19
CA THR A 41 -2.74 28.00 7.86
C THR A 41 -1.82 28.05 9.06
N LYS A 42 -1.61 26.89 9.69
CA LYS A 42 -0.69 26.73 10.81
C LYS A 42 0.75 26.80 10.30
N GLU A 43 1.07 25.94 9.33
CA GLU A 43 2.41 25.83 8.75
C GLU A 43 2.32 25.40 7.27
N THR A 44 3.41 25.64 6.51
CA THR A 44 3.57 25.17 5.14
C THR A 44 4.87 24.39 5.03
N LEU A 45 4.77 23.11 4.69
CA LEU A 45 5.91 22.23 4.41
C LEU A 45 6.27 22.38 2.93
N ILE A 46 7.55 22.61 2.66
CA ILE A 46 8.07 22.80 1.30
C ILE A 46 8.82 21.53 0.90
N LEU A 47 8.47 20.96 -0.26
CA LEU A 47 9.08 19.78 -0.82
C LEU A 47 9.82 20.10 -2.12
N ASN A 48 10.72 19.19 -2.51
CA ASN A 48 11.54 19.34 -3.71
C ASN A 48 10.78 19.01 -5.01
N SER A 49 9.62 18.36 -4.91
CA SER A 49 8.85 17.84 -6.03
C SER A 49 7.36 17.91 -5.72
N ASP A 50 6.55 17.84 -6.78
CA ASP A 50 5.09 17.87 -6.71
C ASP A 50 4.58 16.75 -5.79
N VAL A 51 3.62 17.08 -4.95
CA VAL A 51 3.08 16.13 -3.96
C VAL A 51 1.90 15.39 -4.58
N LEU A 52 1.86 14.07 -4.39
CA LEU A 52 0.77 13.25 -4.90
C LEU A 52 -0.23 12.92 -3.80
N VAL A 53 0.24 12.37 -2.69
CA VAL A 53 -0.62 11.89 -1.59
C VAL A 53 -0.03 12.18 -0.23
N VAL A 54 -0.89 12.44 0.74
CA VAL A 54 -0.56 12.62 2.15
C VAL A 54 -1.36 11.65 3.01
N ALA A 55 -0.73 11.15 4.07
CA ALA A 55 -1.38 10.26 5.03
C ALA A 55 -0.89 10.58 6.44
N PHE A 56 -1.81 10.82 7.38
CA PHE A 56 -1.46 10.91 8.80
C PHE A 56 -1.22 9.52 9.39
N ARG A 57 -0.24 9.43 10.29
CA ARG A 57 -0.07 8.27 11.16
C ARG A 57 -1.29 8.17 12.10
N PRO A 58 -1.75 6.96 12.46
CA PRO A 58 -2.94 6.79 13.32
C PRO A 58 -2.84 7.47 14.70
N ASP A 59 -1.63 7.67 15.22
CA ASP A 59 -1.40 8.39 16.46
C ASP A 59 -1.37 9.92 16.30
N GLY A 60 -1.47 10.42 15.06
CA GLY A 60 -1.51 11.83 14.72
C GLY A 60 -0.22 12.59 14.95
N LYS A 61 0.93 11.94 15.21
CA LYS A 61 2.21 12.65 15.46
C LYS A 61 3.03 12.91 14.19
N GLU A 62 2.91 12.03 13.21
CA GLU A 62 3.69 12.10 11.98
C GLU A 62 2.80 12.13 10.75
N LEU A 63 3.28 12.79 9.70
CA LEU A 63 2.66 12.88 8.38
C LEU A 63 3.59 12.26 7.35
N ALA A 64 3.10 11.28 6.59
CA ALA A 64 3.77 10.77 5.40
C ALA A 64 3.32 11.55 4.17
N VAL A 65 4.28 11.89 3.32
CA VAL A 65 4.07 12.62 2.08
C VAL A 65 4.78 11.89 0.95
N ALA A 66 4.04 11.41 -0.05
CA ALA A 66 4.62 10.86 -1.28
C ALA A 66 4.67 11.92 -2.37
N SER A 67 5.82 12.00 -3.02
CA SER A 67 6.09 12.96 -4.09
C SER A 67 6.29 12.28 -5.44
N LEU A 68 6.16 13.07 -6.51
CA LEU A 68 6.24 12.60 -7.89
C LEU A 68 7.61 11.99 -8.25
N ASN A 69 8.67 12.32 -7.53
CA ASN A 69 9.99 11.73 -7.73
C ASN A 69 10.11 10.28 -7.21
N GLY A 70 9.08 9.74 -6.55
CA GLY A 70 9.07 8.39 -5.96
C GLY A 70 9.64 8.32 -4.54
N GLN A 71 9.82 9.45 -3.88
CA GLN A 71 10.24 9.54 -2.48
C GLN A 71 9.02 9.68 -1.55
N ILE A 72 9.08 8.98 -0.42
CA ILE A 72 8.16 9.14 0.70
C ILE A 72 8.93 9.88 1.79
N THR A 73 8.44 11.05 2.20
CA THR A 73 9.05 11.85 3.27
C THR A 73 8.14 11.83 4.50
N PHE A 74 8.74 11.76 5.68
CA PHE A 74 8.03 11.78 6.96
C PHE A 74 8.29 13.10 7.65
N TRP A 75 7.23 13.69 8.20
CA TRP A 75 7.25 15.02 8.79
C TRP A 75 6.59 15.01 10.16
N ASP A 76 7.23 15.68 11.11
CA ASP A 76 6.58 16.12 12.33
C ASP A 76 5.73 17.35 12.00
N HIS A 77 4.42 17.23 12.21
CA HIS A 77 3.45 18.25 11.86
C HIS A 77 3.40 19.42 12.87
N GLU A 78 4.04 19.30 14.03
CA GLU A 78 4.05 20.36 15.05
C GLU A 78 5.21 21.32 14.90
N ASN A 79 6.36 20.79 14.48
CA ASN A 79 7.60 21.54 14.35
C ASN A 79 7.97 21.83 12.88
N ALA A 80 7.17 21.36 11.92
CA ALA A 80 7.47 21.36 10.49
C ALA A 80 8.86 20.79 10.13
N VAL A 81 9.32 19.76 10.86
CA VAL A 81 10.63 19.14 10.65
C VAL A 81 10.46 17.80 9.93
N GLN A 82 11.29 17.56 8.92
CA GLN A 82 11.37 16.27 8.26
C GLN A 82 12.09 15.27 9.20
N THR A 83 11.39 14.20 9.61
CA THR A 83 11.93 13.14 10.48
C THR A 83 12.67 12.06 9.69
N GLY A 84 12.28 11.83 8.43
CA GLY A 84 12.84 10.75 7.62
C GLY A 84 12.50 10.82 6.15
N SER A 85 13.12 9.93 5.37
CA SER A 85 12.79 9.76 3.96
C SER A 85 13.11 8.35 3.45
N ILE A 86 12.26 7.85 2.56
CA ILE A 86 12.41 6.57 1.87
C ILE A 86 12.42 6.83 0.37
N GLU A 87 13.44 6.30 -0.32
CA GLU A 87 13.55 6.35 -1.78
C GLU A 87 12.96 5.08 -2.41
N GLY A 88 11.67 5.09 -2.72
CA GLY A 88 10.98 3.92 -3.28
C GLY A 88 10.97 3.84 -4.81
N ARG A 89 11.60 4.80 -5.50
CA ARG A 89 11.61 4.89 -6.97
C ARG A 89 12.15 3.62 -7.66
N HIS A 90 13.07 2.92 -7.00
CA HIS A 90 13.68 1.69 -7.50
C HIS A 90 12.90 0.42 -7.15
N ASP A 91 12.03 0.49 -6.14
CA ASP A 91 11.18 -0.63 -5.72
C ASP A 91 9.97 -0.77 -6.63
N LEU A 92 9.47 0.39 -7.12
CA LEU A 92 8.50 0.46 -8.18
C LEU A 92 9.13 0.01 -9.50
N GLN A 93 8.55 -1.02 -10.11
CA GLN A 93 8.88 -1.38 -11.49
C GLN A 93 7.61 -1.27 -12.31
N MET A 94 7.75 -0.68 -13.49
CA MET A 94 6.70 -0.63 -14.49
C MET A 94 7.17 -1.47 -15.67
N GLY A 95 6.26 -2.19 -16.32
CA GLY A 95 6.55 -2.75 -17.63
C GLY A 95 6.51 -1.66 -18.70
N ARG A 96 6.77 -2.07 -19.94
CA ARG A 96 6.65 -1.22 -21.11
C ARG A 96 5.24 -1.34 -21.65
N LYS A 97 4.59 -0.22 -21.93
CA LYS A 97 3.32 -0.24 -22.67
C LYS A 97 3.57 -0.60 -24.13
N GLU A 98 2.64 -1.29 -24.77
CA GLU A 98 2.78 -1.70 -26.17
C GLU A 98 3.02 -0.48 -27.11
N LEU A 99 2.38 0.65 -26.80
CA LEU A 99 2.52 1.90 -27.56
C LEU A 99 3.73 2.77 -27.13
N ASP A 100 4.40 2.42 -26.03
CA ASP A 100 5.51 3.22 -25.51
C ASP A 100 6.78 3.01 -26.34
N LYS A 101 7.28 4.09 -26.93
CA LYS A 101 8.56 4.11 -27.68
C LYS A 101 9.80 4.16 -26.78
N ILE A 102 9.61 4.40 -25.49
CA ILE A 102 10.68 4.45 -24.48
C ILE A 102 10.78 3.12 -23.74
N THR A 103 11.98 2.80 -23.26
CA THR A 103 12.18 1.61 -22.42
C THR A 103 11.46 1.77 -21.08
N ALA A 104 10.95 0.67 -20.53
CA ALA A 104 10.31 0.65 -19.21
C ALA A 104 11.18 1.27 -18.10
N LYS A 105 12.50 1.08 -18.18
CA LYS A 105 13.46 1.67 -17.24
C LYS A 105 13.54 3.19 -17.32
N GLN A 106 13.33 3.78 -18.48
CA GLN A 106 13.37 5.23 -18.70
C GLN A 106 12.01 5.90 -18.47
N ALA A 107 10.92 5.13 -18.46
CA ALA A 107 9.59 5.66 -18.21
C ALA A 107 9.47 6.21 -16.77
N ALA A 108 9.24 7.51 -16.65
CA ALA A 108 9.07 8.19 -15.37
C ALA A 108 7.63 8.09 -14.83
N LYS A 109 6.64 7.87 -15.71
CA LYS A 109 5.21 8.03 -15.43
C LYS A 109 4.63 7.05 -14.38
N GLY A 110 5.29 5.90 -14.12
CA GLY A 110 4.85 4.92 -13.13
C GLY A 110 5.78 4.71 -11.94
N LYS A 111 6.80 5.56 -11.76
CA LYS A 111 7.76 5.45 -10.65
C LYS A 111 7.44 6.42 -9.51
N SER A 112 6.16 6.53 -9.19
CA SER A 112 5.68 7.35 -8.08
C SER A 112 4.56 6.64 -7.33
N PHE A 113 4.43 6.97 -6.04
CA PHE A 113 3.35 6.45 -5.21
C PHE A 113 2.16 7.41 -5.28
N THR A 114 1.02 6.90 -5.71
CA THR A 114 -0.24 7.64 -5.79
C THR A 114 -1.11 7.44 -4.56
N THR A 115 -0.84 6.38 -3.79
CA THR A 115 -1.58 6.04 -2.58
C THR A 115 -0.63 5.61 -1.47
N LEU A 116 -0.90 6.10 -0.26
CA LEU A 116 -0.20 5.77 0.97
C LEU A 116 -1.21 5.41 2.04
N CYS A 117 -0.90 4.40 2.85
CA CYS A 117 -1.71 4.03 4.00
C CYS A 117 -0.82 3.53 5.14
N TYR A 118 -0.91 4.17 6.30
CA TYR A 118 -0.25 3.65 7.50
C TYR A 118 -0.95 2.39 8.02
N SER A 119 -0.16 1.49 8.59
CA SER A 119 -0.69 0.41 9.42
C SER A 119 -1.38 0.97 10.65
N ALA A 120 -2.34 0.23 11.21
CA ALA A 120 -3.11 0.69 12.36
C ALA A 120 -2.26 0.97 13.61
N ASP A 121 -1.12 0.28 13.75
CA ASP A 121 -0.11 0.50 14.78
C ASP A 121 0.90 1.60 14.44
N GLY A 122 0.87 2.13 13.21
CA GLY A 122 1.77 3.19 12.72
C GLY A 122 3.21 2.76 12.47
N GLN A 123 3.54 1.46 12.61
CA GLN A 123 4.91 0.96 12.43
C GLN A 123 5.30 0.80 10.96
N SER A 124 4.33 0.51 10.10
CA SER A 124 4.53 0.25 8.69
C SER A 124 3.69 1.19 7.83
N ILE A 125 4.11 1.37 6.59
CA ILE A 125 3.36 2.11 5.58
C ILE A 125 3.24 1.29 4.30
N LEU A 126 2.02 1.17 3.80
CA LEU A 126 1.72 0.63 2.49
C LEU A 126 1.80 1.74 1.46
N ALA A 127 2.52 1.48 0.38
CA ALA A 127 2.66 2.41 -0.72
C ALA A 127 2.31 1.70 -2.03
N GLY A 128 1.42 2.31 -2.79
CA GLY A 128 0.94 1.84 -4.09
C GLY A 128 0.96 2.97 -5.11
N GLY A 129 0.94 2.60 -6.40
CA GLY A 129 1.08 3.54 -7.49
C GLY A 129 0.53 3.02 -8.80
N LEU A 130 0.97 3.64 -9.89
CA LEU A 130 0.74 3.16 -11.26
C LEU A 130 1.70 2.00 -11.64
N SER A 131 2.14 1.23 -10.65
CA SER A 131 3.04 0.09 -10.80
C SER A 131 2.29 -1.18 -10.42
N LYS A 132 2.73 -2.32 -10.96
CA LYS A 132 2.25 -3.64 -10.56
C LYS A 132 2.65 -4.07 -9.15
N PHE A 133 3.46 -3.25 -8.47
CA PHE A 133 3.98 -3.56 -7.14
C PHE A 133 3.32 -2.70 -6.07
N VAL A 134 2.88 -3.36 -4.99
CA VAL A 134 2.60 -2.73 -3.69
C VAL A 134 3.81 -2.97 -2.79
N CYS A 135 4.31 -1.90 -2.19
CA CYS A 135 5.43 -1.95 -1.27
C CYS A 135 4.96 -1.73 0.17
N ILE A 136 5.53 -2.51 1.11
CA ILE A 136 5.37 -2.30 2.54
C ILE A 136 6.71 -1.84 3.08
N TYR A 137 6.75 -0.66 3.69
CA TYR A 137 7.94 -0.10 4.32
C TYR A 137 7.79 -0.07 5.84
N ASN A 138 8.89 -0.29 6.55
CA ASN A 138 8.97 0.00 7.98
C ASN A 138 9.28 1.50 8.15
N VAL A 139 8.46 2.20 8.92
CA VAL A 139 8.57 3.66 9.11
C VAL A 139 9.78 4.01 9.97
N LYS A 140 10.04 3.23 11.02
CA LYS A 140 11.13 3.48 11.97
C LYS A 140 12.49 3.21 11.34
N GLU A 141 12.63 2.05 10.70
CA GLU A 141 13.88 1.61 10.09
C GLU A 141 14.08 2.17 8.67
N GLN A 142 13.05 2.76 8.07
CA GLN A 142 13.07 3.36 6.72
C GLN A 142 13.50 2.37 5.61
N ILE A 143 13.17 1.08 5.79
CA ILE A 143 13.51 0.01 4.85
C ILE A 143 12.26 -0.60 4.22
N LEU A 144 12.41 -1.13 3.00
CA LEU A 144 11.41 -1.98 2.37
C LEU A 144 11.34 -3.32 3.11
N MET A 145 10.17 -3.65 3.66
CA MET A 145 9.93 -4.95 4.28
C MET A 145 9.52 -6.00 3.26
N LYS A 146 8.57 -5.66 2.38
CA LYS A 146 8.03 -6.61 1.42
C LYS A 146 7.44 -5.92 0.22
N LYS A 147 7.56 -6.58 -0.94
CA LYS A 147 6.95 -6.17 -2.20
C LYS A 147 5.97 -7.25 -2.67
N PHE A 148 4.78 -6.83 -3.09
CA PHE A 148 3.72 -7.71 -3.58
C PHE A 148 3.44 -7.38 -5.04
N GLU A 149 3.47 -8.39 -5.89
CA GLU A 149 2.99 -8.29 -7.28
C GLU A 149 1.47 -8.49 -7.28
N ILE A 150 0.75 -7.53 -7.86
CA ILE A 150 -0.72 -7.50 -7.79
C ILE A 150 -1.42 -8.26 -8.91
N SER A 151 -0.74 -8.45 -10.03
CA SER A 151 -1.26 -9.23 -11.15
C SER A 151 -0.11 -9.97 -11.81
N CYS A 152 -0.40 -11.16 -12.33
CA CYS A 152 0.49 -11.90 -13.24
C CYS A 152 -0.14 -12.03 -14.64
N ASN A 153 -1.18 -11.23 -14.92
CA ASN A 153 -1.98 -11.36 -16.11
C ASN A 153 -1.38 -10.55 -17.27
N PHE A 154 -0.80 -11.27 -18.23
CA PHE A 154 -0.18 -10.67 -19.42
C PHE A 154 -1.17 -10.06 -20.42
N SER A 155 -2.48 -10.20 -20.22
CA SER A 155 -3.47 -9.46 -21.02
C SER A 155 -3.55 -7.97 -20.65
N LEU A 156 -2.99 -7.58 -19.51
CA LEU A 156 -2.89 -6.18 -19.09
C LEU A 156 -1.64 -5.53 -19.65
N ASP A 157 -1.78 -4.26 -20.04
CA ASP A 157 -0.69 -3.48 -20.59
C ASP A 157 0.38 -3.18 -19.51
N ALA A 158 1.64 -3.05 -19.93
CA ALA A 158 2.79 -2.78 -19.07
C ALA A 158 3.11 -3.82 -17.96
N MET A 159 2.87 -5.10 -18.23
CA MET A 159 3.26 -6.20 -17.34
C MET A 159 4.69 -6.71 -17.57
N GLU A 160 5.18 -6.64 -18.81
CA GLU A 160 6.52 -7.08 -19.20
C GLU A 160 7.51 -5.91 -19.25
N VAL A 161 8.73 -6.15 -18.77
CA VAL A 161 9.81 -5.15 -18.79
C VAL A 161 10.52 -5.13 -20.15
N CYS A 162 10.55 -6.27 -20.84
CA CYS A 162 11.15 -6.45 -22.15
C CYS A 162 10.21 -7.30 -23.02
N ASP A 163 9.66 -6.73 -24.08
CA ASP A 163 8.88 -7.50 -25.06
C ASP A 163 9.81 -8.53 -25.72
N HIS A 164 9.38 -9.79 -25.81
CA HIS A 164 10.14 -10.81 -26.53
C HIS A 164 10.38 -10.38 -27.99
N SER A 165 11.63 -10.46 -28.45
CA SER A 165 12.04 -10.04 -29.81
C SER A 165 11.27 -10.72 -30.95
N SER A 166 10.60 -11.85 -30.67
CA SER A 166 9.70 -12.56 -31.59
C SER A 166 8.42 -11.79 -31.91
N GLN A 167 8.00 -10.83 -31.09
CA GLN A 167 6.84 -9.97 -31.36
C GLN A 167 7.18 -8.80 -32.31
N PHE A 168 8.46 -8.41 -32.42
CA PHE A 168 8.89 -7.34 -33.33
C PHE A 168 8.85 -7.75 -34.81
N PHE A 169 8.97 -9.04 -35.13
CA PHE A 169 8.97 -9.51 -36.51
C PHE A 169 7.57 -9.53 -37.16
N PHE A 170 6.50 -9.40 -36.37
CA PHE A 170 5.11 -9.34 -36.85
C PHE A 170 4.45 -7.98 -36.56
N HIS A 171 5.23 -6.90 -36.52
CA HIS A 171 4.68 -5.55 -36.35
C HIS A 171 4.10 -5.03 -37.67
N PHE A 172 2.96 -5.61 -38.09
CA PHE A 172 2.00 -4.84 -38.86
C PHE A 172 1.49 -3.73 -37.94
N PRO A 173 1.37 -2.47 -38.42
CA PRO A 173 0.83 -1.39 -37.61
C PRO A 173 -0.51 -1.86 -37.05
N SER A 174 -0.66 -1.81 -35.73
CA SER A 174 -1.84 -2.19 -34.93
C SER A 174 -3.14 -2.01 -35.73
N LEU A 175 -3.51 -3.06 -36.46
CA LEU A 175 -4.77 -3.11 -37.19
C LEU A 175 -5.82 -3.44 -36.12
N PRO A 176 -6.87 -2.62 -35.97
CA PRO A 176 -7.92 -2.92 -35.01
C PRO A 176 -8.48 -4.33 -35.31
N PRO A 177 -8.51 -5.24 -34.34
CA PRO A 177 -9.00 -6.59 -34.58
C PRO A 177 -10.52 -6.52 -34.71
N ARG A 178 -11.01 -6.40 -35.96
CA ARG A 178 -12.33 -6.78 -36.51
C ARG A 178 -12.94 -5.70 -37.41
N LEU A 179 -12.58 -5.77 -38.69
CA LEU A 179 -13.56 -5.69 -39.79
C LEU A 179 -14.15 -7.08 -40.06
N ARG A 180 -14.62 -7.77 -39.02
CA ARG A 180 -15.45 -8.97 -39.16
C ARG A 180 -16.50 -8.94 -38.07
N PHE A 181 -17.72 -8.57 -38.48
CA PHE A 181 -18.95 -8.44 -37.70
C PHE A 181 -19.10 -7.15 -36.88
N CYS A 182 -19.47 -6.06 -37.55
CA CYS A 182 -20.54 -5.17 -37.10
C CYS A 182 -20.97 -4.29 -38.29
N ASN A 183 -22.28 -4.25 -38.54
CA ASN A 183 -22.90 -3.46 -39.59
C ASN A 183 -22.72 -1.96 -39.33
N GLU A 184 -22.80 -1.20 -40.42
CA GLU A 184 -22.79 0.26 -40.48
C GLU A 184 -23.61 0.90 -39.36
N GLU A 185 -22.97 1.67 -38.48
CA GLU A 185 -23.57 2.84 -37.86
C GLU A 185 -22.51 3.82 -37.36
N SER A 186 -22.83 5.08 -37.58
CA SER A 186 -21.99 6.27 -37.68
C SER A 186 -21.17 6.63 -36.43
N SER A 187 -19.95 7.13 -36.66
CA SER A 187 -19.03 7.67 -35.68
C SER A 187 -19.51 9.01 -35.08
N VAL A 188 -19.97 8.98 -33.83
CA VAL A 188 -20.07 10.16 -32.96
C VAL A 188 -19.31 9.86 -31.68
N TYR A 189 -18.18 10.54 -31.46
CA TYR A 189 -17.43 10.48 -30.21
C TYR A 189 -18.18 11.26 -29.12
N HIS A 190 -19.16 10.59 -28.51
CA HIS A 190 -19.67 10.99 -27.20
C HIS A 190 -18.93 10.20 -26.12
N TYR A 191 -18.38 10.93 -25.14
CA TYR A 191 -17.74 10.40 -23.93
C TYR A 191 -18.77 9.70 -23.04
N SER A 192 -19.17 8.50 -23.43
CA SER A 192 -19.86 7.54 -22.59
C SER A 192 -19.99 6.24 -23.39
N SER A 193 -19.48 5.14 -22.83
CA SER A 193 -19.77 3.76 -23.24
C SER A 193 -18.89 3.08 -24.30
N VAL A 194 -17.80 3.70 -24.76
CA VAL A 194 -16.74 2.97 -25.47
C VAL A 194 -15.44 3.18 -24.69
N SER A 195 -15.13 2.21 -23.83
CA SER A 195 -13.82 2.09 -23.20
C SER A 195 -12.75 2.13 -24.30
N ILE A 196 -11.75 2.99 -24.09
CA ILE A 196 -10.59 3.19 -24.96
C ILE A 196 -10.11 1.82 -25.49
N LEU A 197 -9.83 1.76 -26.79
CA LEU A 197 -9.38 0.57 -27.53
C LEU A 197 -7.93 0.14 -27.15
N GLU A 198 -7.56 0.33 -25.88
CA GLU A 198 -6.25 0.03 -25.32
C GLU A 198 -6.44 -0.95 -24.16
N ASN A 199 -5.54 -1.93 -24.04
CA ASN A 199 -5.54 -2.84 -22.90
C ASN A 199 -5.40 -2.01 -21.60
N PRO A 200 -6.24 -2.24 -20.58
CA PRO A 200 -6.17 -1.48 -19.35
C PRO A 200 -4.81 -1.73 -18.67
N ALA A 201 -4.12 -0.65 -18.30
CA ALA A 201 -2.86 -0.74 -17.55
C ALA A 201 -3.14 -1.12 -16.10
N VAL A 202 -2.20 -1.84 -15.47
CA VAL A 202 -2.30 -2.13 -14.04
C VAL A 202 -2.14 -0.85 -13.21
N CYS A 203 -3.19 -0.49 -12.48
CA CYS A 203 -3.22 0.69 -11.61
C CYS A 203 -3.68 0.29 -10.21
N LEU A 204 -3.01 0.80 -9.18
CA LEU A 204 -3.51 0.80 -7.81
C LEU A 204 -4.14 2.15 -7.50
N ASN A 205 -5.40 2.12 -7.09
CA ASN A 205 -6.12 3.35 -6.75
C ASN A 205 -6.09 3.61 -5.24
N ILE A 206 -6.39 2.59 -4.42
CA ILE A 206 -6.50 2.71 -2.96
C ILE A 206 -5.87 1.49 -2.33
N VAL A 207 -5.11 1.72 -1.26
CA VAL A 207 -4.65 0.68 -0.34
C VAL A 207 -5.16 1.01 1.06
N THR A 208 -5.69 0.00 1.76
CA THR A 208 -6.12 0.14 3.15
C THR A 208 -5.66 -1.04 3.99
N PHE A 209 -5.20 -0.78 5.20
CA PHE A 209 -5.14 -1.82 6.22
C PHE A 209 -6.54 -2.15 6.73
N LEU A 210 -6.77 -3.44 6.94
CA LEU A 210 -7.86 -4.02 7.69
C LEU A 210 -7.33 -4.42 9.07
N LEU A 211 -8.20 -4.66 10.05
CA LEU A 211 -7.83 -4.94 11.45
C LEU A 211 -6.63 -5.92 11.56
N GLY A 212 -5.49 -5.37 11.97
CA GLY A 212 -4.27 -6.04 12.42
C GLY A 212 -3.39 -6.72 11.36
N ARG A 213 -3.94 -7.57 10.49
CA ARG A 213 -3.13 -8.53 9.69
C ARG A 213 -3.53 -8.68 8.23
N SER A 214 -4.41 -7.83 7.74
CA SER A 214 -4.84 -7.83 6.34
C SER A 214 -4.81 -6.44 5.75
N TRP A 215 -4.74 -6.38 4.44
CA TRP A 215 -4.86 -5.16 3.68
C TRP A 215 -5.55 -5.45 2.36
N ALA A 216 -6.20 -4.45 1.81
CA ALA A 216 -6.88 -4.55 0.54
C ALA A 216 -6.32 -3.53 -0.44
N ALA A 217 -6.27 -3.90 -1.71
CA ALA A 217 -5.91 -3.04 -2.81
C ALA A 217 -6.94 -3.14 -3.92
N THR A 218 -7.43 -1.99 -4.38
CA THR A 218 -8.27 -1.91 -5.57
C THR A 218 -7.37 -1.81 -6.80
N THR A 219 -7.39 -2.84 -7.63
CA THR A 219 -6.66 -2.91 -8.90
C THR A 219 -7.63 -2.83 -10.08
N THR A 220 -7.09 -2.84 -11.29
CA THR A 220 -7.89 -2.96 -12.52
C THR A 220 -8.57 -4.31 -12.68
N GLU A 221 -8.05 -5.37 -12.05
CA GLU A 221 -8.67 -6.70 -12.07
C GLU A 221 -9.79 -6.86 -11.04
N GLY A 222 -9.74 -6.09 -9.96
CA GLY A 222 -10.75 -6.14 -8.90
C GLY A 222 -10.22 -5.70 -7.54
N LEU A 223 -10.87 -6.17 -6.48
CA LEU A 223 -10.43 -5.94 -5.10
C LEU A 223 -9.59 -7.13 -4.63
N LEU A 224 -8.28 -6.91 -4.47
CA LEU A 224 -7.37 -7.90 -3.91
C LEU A 224 -7.31 -7.73 -2.39
N ILE A 225 -7.50 -8.82 -1.66
CA ILE A 225 -7.39 -8.83 -0.19
C ILE A 225 -6.24 -9.75 0.18
N TYR A 226 -5.22 -9.18 0.80
CA TYR A 226 -4.09 -9.91 1.34
C TYR A 226 -4.27 -10.05 2.84
N SER A 227 -4.00 -11.24 3.37
CA SER A 227 -4.07 -11.53 4.80
C SER A 227 -2.88 -12.39 5.20
N LEU A 228 -2.38 -12.19 6.41
CA LEU A 228 -1.33 -13.02 6.97
C LEU A 228 -1.92 -14.34 7.45
N ASP A 229 -1.59 -15.44 6.78
CA ASP A 229 -1.94 -16.76 7.26
C ASP A 229 -1.07 -17.11 8.48
N SER A 230 -1.72 -17.21 9.63
CA SER A 230 -1.10 -17.51 10.91
C SER A 230 -1.24 -18.98 11.30
N GLY A 231 -1.78 -19.83 10.42
CA GLY A 231 -1.85 -21.28 10.64
C GLY A 231 -0.66 -22.05 10.07
N LEU A 232 0.09 -21.48 9.12
CA LEU A 232 1.12 -22.19 8.35
C LEU A 232 2.56 -21.88 8.80
N ILE A 233 2.76 -20.82 9.58
CA ILE A 233 4.09 -20.37 10.00
C ILE A 233 4.28 -20.72 11.47
N PHE A 234 5.34 -21.48 11.76
CA PHE A 234 5.80 -21.71 13.12
C PHE A 234 6.65 -20.51 13.55
N ASP A 235 6.12 -19.72 14.49
CA ASP A 235 6.72 -18.46 14.97
C ASP A 235 6.65 -18.42 16.51
N PRO A 236 7.51 -19.18 17.22
CA PRO A 236 7.48 -19.26 18.67
C PRO A 236 7.98 -17.97 19.31
N PHE A 237 7.45 -17.66 20.49
CA PHE A 237 7.88 -16.55 21.33
C PHE A 237 8.76 -17.06 22.48
N GLU A 238 10.04 -16.68 22.51
CA GLU A 238 10.99 -17.06 23.57
C GLU A 238 10.99 -18.56 23.91
N LEU A 239 11.33 -19.39 22.92
CA LEU A 239 11.31 -20.84 23.04
C LEU A 239 12.46 -21.36 23.93
N ASP A 240 12.15 -22.36 24.75
CA ASP A 240 13.10 -23.09 25.59
C ASP A 240 12.95 -24.60 25.34
N ILE A 241 13.97 -25.39 25.70
CA ILE A 241 14.05 -26.84 25.44
C ILE A 241 12.89 -27.60 26.11
N ASP A 242 12.43 -27.10 27.25
CA ASP A 242 11.33 -27.72 28.01
C ASP A 242 9.95 -27.43 27.40
N ILE A 243 9.84 -26.48 26.46
CA ILE A 243 8.59 -26.05 25.85
C ILE A 243 8.30 -26.92 24.63
N THR A 244 7.66 -28.06 24.88
CA THR A 244 7.19 -28.98 23.84
C THR A 244 5.71 -29.28 24.04
N PRO A 245 4.96 -29.62 22.97
CA PRO A 245 3.55 -30.01 23.10
C PRO A 245 3.34 -31.11 24.15
N SER A 246 4.21 -32.12 24.16
CA SER A 246 4.15 -33.22 25.13
C SER A 246 4.31 -32.75 26.59
N ASN A 247 5.20 -31.80 26.85
CA ASN A 247 5.37 -31.26 28.20
C ASN A 247 4.20 -30.36 28.60
N ILE A 248 3.60 -29.63 27.66
CA ILE A 248 2.40 -28.82 27.89
C ILE A 248 1.23 -29.72 28.33
N HIS A 249 0.97 -30.82 27.62
CA HIS A 249 -0.05 -31.80 28.04
C HIS A 249 0.26 -32.41 29.41
N LYS A 250 1.53 -32.72 29.72
CA LYS A 250 1.91 -33.21 31.06
C LYS A 250 1.58 -32.19 32.16
N THR A 251 1.90 -30.92 31.97
CA THR A 251 1.58 -29.86 32.96
C THR A 251 0.09 -29.62 33.11
N LEU A 252 -0.67 -29.79 32.02
CA LEU A 252 -2.13 -29.71 32.03
C LEU A 252 -2.74 -30.87 32.82
N HIS A 253 -2.22 -32.09 32.68
CA HIS A 253 -2.59 -33.22 33.53
C HIS A 253 -2.23 -33.02 35.01
N GLN A 254 -1.16 -32.29 35.30
CA GLN A 254 -0.75 -31.91 36.66
C GLN A 254 -1.62 -30.78 37.24
N LYS A 255 -2.56 -30.22 36.48
CA LYS A 255 -3.41 -29.07 36.85
C LYS A 255 -2.64 -27.77 37.10
N GLU A 256 -1.42 -27.65 36.57
CA GLU A 256 -0.65 -26.40 36.58
C GLU A 256 -1.07 -25.51 35.40
N TYR A 257 -2.32 -25.02 35.41
CA TYR A 257 -2.93 -24.32 34.28
C TYR A 257 -2.16 -23.06 33.85
N THR A 258 -1.71 -22.24 34.80
CA THR A 258 -0.96 -21.00 34.50
C THR A 258 0.33 -21.29 33.73
N LYS A 259 1.05 -22.33 34.14
CA LYS A 259 2.30 -22.74 33.49
C LYS A 259 2.03 -23.32 32.09
N ALA A 260 0.99 -24.15 31.96
CA ALA A 260 0.57 -24.69 30.67
C ALA A 260 0.20 -23.58 29.68
N ILE A 261 -0.54 -22.56 30.14
CA ILE A 261 -0.92 -21.39 29.32
C ILE A 261 0.32 -20.64 28.84
N ILE A 262 1.26 -20.33 29.74
CA ILE A 262 2.48 -19.60 29.38
C ILE A 262 3.30 -20.40 28.36
N MET A 263 3.48 -21.70 28.58
CA MET A 263 4.22 -22.55 27.64
C MET A 263 3.52 -22.66 26.28
N ALA A 264 2.19 -22.75 26.25
CA ALA A 264 1.42 -22.75 25.00
C ALA A 264 1.55 -21.44 24.23
N PHE A 265 1.50 -20.29 24.92
CA PHE A 265 1.73 -18.98 24.29
C PHE A 265 3.17 -18.81 23.79
N LYS A 266 4.16 -19.33 24.53
CA LYS A 266 5.56 -19.33 24.07
C LYS A 266 5.77 -20.20 22.83
N LEU A 267 5.11 -21.35 22.73
CA LEU A 267 5.14 -22.17 21.52
C LEU A 267 4.37 -21.52 20.35
N ASN A 268 3.37 -20.67 20.66
CA ASN A 268 2.56 -19.92 19.71
C ASN A 268 1.78 -20.79 18.69
N GLU A 269 1.41 -22.01 19.08
CA GLU A 269 0.57 -22.88 18.26
C GLU A 269 -0.91 -22.69 18.60
N LYS A 270 -1.70 -22.20 17.66
CA LYS A 270 -3.12 -21.89 17.87
C LYS A 270 -3.94 -23.06 18.41
N LYS A 271 -3.75 -24.25 17.86
CA LYS A 271 -4.48 -25.45 18.28
C LYS A 271 -4.18 -25.80 19.74
N LEU A 272 -2.91 -25.72 20.13
CA LEU A 272 -2.48 -26.04 21.48
C LEU A 272 -2.91 -24.97 22.49
N ILE A 273 -2.85 -23.69 22.12
CA ILE A 273 -3.36 -22.59 22.94
C ILE A 273 -4.86 -22.77 23.19
N GLN A 274 -5.63 -23.08 22.14
CA GLN A 274 -7.07 -23.32 22.26
C GLN A 274 -7.35 -24.50 23.20
N GLU A 275 -6.67 -25.63 23.02
CA GLU A 275 -6.83 -26.81 23.89
C GLU A 275 -6.53 -26.50 25.35
N VAL A 276 -5.42 -25.80 25.63
CA VAL A 276 -5.01 -25.45 26.99
C VAL A 276 -6.02 -24.49 27.64
N ILE A 277 -6.53 -23.51 26.90
CA ILE A 277 -7.53 -22.56 27.40
C ILE A 277 -8.87 -23.27 27.68
N GLU A 278 -9.32 -24.14 26.79
CA GLU A 278 -10.56 -24.91 26.96
C GLU A 278 -10.47 -25.90 28.15
N ALA A 279 -9.27 -26.35 28.50
CA ALA A 279 -9.06 -27.23 29.64
C ALA A 279 -9.06 -26.52 31.01
N VAL A 280 -8.94 -25.19 31.04
CA VAL A 280 -8.97 -24.43 32.30
C VAL A 280 -10.40 -24.39 32.83
N PRO A 281 -10.66 -24.83 34.07
CA PRO A 281 -11.99 -24.78 34.65
C PRO A 281 -12.43 -23.32 34.85
N SER A 282 -13.70 -23.02 34.54
CA SER A 282 -14.29 -21.69 34.72
C SER A 282 -14.63 -21.32 36.17
N ASN A 283 -14.45 -22.26 37.10
CA ASN A 283 -14.91 -22.13 38.48
C ASN A 283 -13.72 -22.03 39.44
N GLU A 284 -13.37 -20.79 39.79
CA GLU A 284 -12.95 -20.35 41.13
C GLU A 284 -13.65 -19.03 41.47
#